data_AF-R7IG36-F1
#
_entry.id   AF-R7IG36-F1
#
_cell.length_a   1.000
_cell.length_b   1.000
_cell.length_c   1.000
_cell.angle_alpha   90.00
_cell.angle_beta   90.00
_cell.angle_gamma   90.00
#
_symmetry.space_group_name_H-M   'P 1'
#
loop_
_entity.id
_entity.type
_entity.pdbx_description
1 polymer ?
#
loop_
_entity_poly.entity_id
_entity_poly.type
_entity_poly.pdbx_seq_one_letter_code
_entity_poly.pdbx_strand_id
1 'polypeptide(L)'
;MIPFGWNGKKMIDAFSGQVPMLQQGSRGFSYPGPEGRPVAYFVFDTQGENSIRMIERLKPLLNDIDIHFYPVAYLNWRSGPQGAQILGAAEPWRALDHHIVRFSDPGTRGLRVSRTGDRPAMESAVWANGKVTARSEGATSPLASLRAARTAMCRLMGRSRRKTSGRCSGRARAPTTRR
;
A
#
# COMPACT_ATOMS: atom_id res chain seq x y z
N MET A 1 12.34 -11.75 5.46
CA MET A 1 12.66 -12.07 4.06
C MET A 1 11.82 -11.15 3.16
N ILE A 2 12.42 -10.40 2.22
CA ILE A 2 11.64 -9.70 1.17
C ILE A 2 11.14 -10.80 0.22
N PRO A 3 9.86 -10.84 -0.18
CA PRO A 3 9.45 -11.79 -1.19
C PRO A 3 10.29 -11.54 -2.46
N PHE A 4 10.96 -12.59 -2.92
CA PHE A 4 11.78 -12.58 -4.12
C PHE A 4 10.91 -12.10 -5.30
N GLY A 5 11.34 -11.04 -6.00
CA GLY A 5 10.62 -10.47 -7.16
C GLY A 5 9.93 -9.12 -6.97
N TRP A 6 9.85 -8.55 -5.76
CA TRP A 6 9.15 -7.27 -5.57
C TRP A 6 9.97 -6.03 -5.98
N ASN A 7 9.38 -5.14 -6.82
CA ASN A 7 9.97 -3.86 -7.23
C ASN A 7 9.09 -2.65 -6.86
N GLY A 8 9.41 -1.99 -5.75
CA GLY A 8 8.66 -0.84 -5.26
C GLY A 8 8.62 0.37 -6.18
N LYS A 9 9.64 0.55 -7.04
CA LYS A 9 9.64 1.64 -8.04
C LYS A 9 8.57 1.38 -9.09
N LYS A 10 8.49 0.16 -9.63
CA LYS A 10 7.47 -0.22 -10.63
C LYS A 10 6.05 -0.08 -10.07
N MET A 11 5.84 -0.35 -8.79
CA MET A 11 4.54 -0.15 -8.13
C MET A 11 4.17 1.34 -8.05
N ILE A 12 5.11 2.20 -7.65
CA ILE A 12 4.88 3.65 -7.61
C ILE A 12 4.64 4.18 -9.02
N ASP A 13 5.48 3.84 -9.99
CA ASP A 13 5.34 4.30 -11.38
C ASP A 13 3.97 3.86 -11.96
N ALA A 14 3.52 2.64 -11.64
CA ALA A 14 2.25 2.10 -12.12
C ALA A 14 1.03 2.71 -11.42
N PHE A 15 1.07 2.94 -10.10
CA PHE A 15 -0.09 3.48 -9.36
C PHE A 15 -0.13 5.02 -9.27
N SER A 16 0.97 5.70 -9.59
CA SER A 16 1.01 7.18 -9.67
C SER A 16 0.52 7.74 -11.01
N GLY A 17 0.17 6.88 -11.96
CA GLY A 17 -0.24 7.32 -13.31
C GLY A 17 0.91 7.77 -14.21
N GLN A 18 2.16 7.66 -13.75
CA GLN A 18 3.35 7.93 -14.58
C GLN A 18 3.45 6.98 -15.78
N VAL A 19 2.81 5.81 -15.68
CA VAL A 19 2.66 4.86 -16.80
C VAL A 19 1.17 4.65 -17.09
N PRO A 20 0.52 5.51 -17.90
CA PRO A 20 -0.93 5.51 -18.09
C PRO A 20 -1.51 4.17 -18.56
N MET A 21 -0.77 3.43 -19.40
CA MET A 21 -1.17 2.10 -19.89
C MET A 21 -1.28 1.05 -18.77
N LEU A 22 -0.60 1.26 -17.64
CA LEU A 22 -0.70 0.37 -16.48
C LEU A 22 -1.88 0.72 -15.57
N GLN A 23 -2.50 1.89 -15.71
CA GLN A 23 -3.64 2.31 -14.88
C GLN A 23 -5.00 2.21 -15.55
N GLN A 24 -5.09 1.77 -16.80
CA GLN A 24 -6.37 1.72 -17.51
C GLN A 24 -7.40 0.88 -16.74
N GLY A 25 -8.48 1.55 -16.30
CA GLY A 25 -9.55 0.96 -15.50
C GLY A 25 -9.22 0.73 -14.02
N SER A 26 -7.98 0.99 -13.57
CA SER A 26 -7.57 0.93 -12.16
C SER A 26 -8.26 2.03 -11.38
N ARG A 27 -8.80 1.69 -10.20
CA ARG A 27 -9.44 2.65 -9.30
C ARG A 27 -9.08 2.34 -7.86
N GLY A 28 -8.74 3.39 -7.12
CA GLY A 28 -8.48 3.35 -5.69
C GLY A 28 -9.17 4.52 -4.99
N PHE A 29 -8.97 4.62 -3.69
CA PHE A 29 -9.49 5.69 -2.85
C PHE A 29 -8.50 5.99 -1.72
N SER A 30 -8.64 7.14 -1.07
CA SER A 30 -7.88 7.46 0.14
C SER A 30 -8.82 7.91 1.26
N TYR A 31 -8.26 8.00 2.46
CA TYR A 31 -8.96 8.60 3.60
C TYR A 31 -8.85 10.12 3.52
N PRO A 32 -9.91 10.86 3.91
CA PRO A 32 -9.81 12.31 4.04
C PRO A 32 -8.72 12.68 5.04
N GLY A 33 -8.02 13.78 4.78
CA GLY A 33 -6.94 14.26 5.65
C GLY A 33 -6.28 15.51 5.10
N PRO A 34 -5.26 16.04 5.78
CA PRO A 34 -4.57 17.28 5.39
C PRO A 34 -4.03 17.25 3.96
N GLU A 35 -4.01 18.40 3.29
CA GLU A 35 -3.40 18.52 1.97
C GLU A 35 -1.86 18.46 2.05
N GLY A 36 -1.20 18.11 0.94
CA GLY A 36 0.26 18.12 0.82
C GLY A 36 0.99 16.96 1.52
N ARG A 37 0.26 15.98 2.06
CA ARG A 37 0.85 14.75 2.62
C ARG A 37 1.62 13.97 1.54
N PRO A 38 2.73 13.32 1.90
CA PRO A 38 3.36 12.35 1.02
C PRO A 38 2.39 11.22 0.63
N VAL A 39 2.45 10.80 -0.64
CA VAL A 39 1.58 9.77 -1.19
C VAL A 39 2.22 8.38 -1.07
N ALA A 40 1.42 7.40 -0.66
CA ALA A 40 1.77 5.99 -0.71
C ALA A 40 0.63 5.18 -1.34
N TYR A 41 0.96 4.02 -1.91
CA TYR A 41 0.00 3.14 -2.57
C TYR A 41 -0.06 1.80 -1.84
N PHE A 42 -1.27 1.33 -1.53
CA PHE A 42 -1.49 0.09 -0.81
C PHE A 42 -2.51 -0.79 -1.54
N VAL A 43 -2.01 -1.92 -2.05
CA VAL A 43 -2.83 -2.96 -2.67
C VAL A 43 -3.25 -3.96 -1.61
N PHE A 44 -4.52 -4.34 -1.61
CA PHE A 44 -5.06 -5.24 -0.59
C PHE A 44 -6.16 -6.14 -1.13
N ASP A 45 -6.22 -7.37 -0.63
CA ASP A 45 -7.35 -8.26 -0.89
C ASP A 45 -8.31 -8.18 0.31
N THR A 46 -9.60 -8.00 0.05
CA THR A 46 -10.64 -7.88 1.10
C THR A 46 -10.79 -9.14 1.94
N GLN A 47 -10.31 -10.29 1.44
CA GLN A 47 -10.34 -11.58 2.14
C GLN A 47 -9.00 -11.93 2.81
N GLY A 48 -7.97 -11.09 2.64
CA GLY A 48 -6.64 -11.35 3.16
C GLY A 48 -6.51 -10.91 4.62
N GLU A 49 -6.33 -11.84 5.55
CA GLU A 49 -6.19 -11.49 6.98
C GLU A 49 -4.98 -10.57 7.23
N ASN A 50 -3.85 -10.86 6.58
CA ASN A 50 -2.69 -9.98 6.63
C ASN A 50 -2.99 -8.59 6.06
N SER A 51 -3.87 -8.48 5.06
CA SER A 51 -4.23 -7.22 4.42
C SER A 51 -5.04 -6.37 5.38
N ILE A 52 -6.02 -6.99 6.04
CA ILE A 52 -6.85 -6.33 7.04
C ILE A 52 -6.00 -5.86 8.23
N ARG A 53 -5.19 -6.75 8.82
CA ARG A 53 -4.27 -6.40 9.92
C ARG A 53 -3.29 -5.29 9.55
N MET A 54 -2.90 -5.23 8.28
CA MET A 54 -2.02 -4.19 7.77
C MET A 54 -2.72 -2.84 7.71
N ILE A 55 -3.95 -2.79 7.21
CA ILE A 55 -4.74 -1.56 7.14
C ILE A 55 -4.94 -0.97 8.54
N GLU A 56 -5.25 -1.81 9.54
CA GLU A 56 -5.36 -1.37 10.94
C GLU A 56 -4.08 -0.70 11.45
N ARG A 57 -2.90 -1.21 11.07
CA ARG A 57 -1.61 -0.60 11.43
C ARG A 57 -1.28 0.67 10.66
N LEU A 58 -1.88 0.86 9.48
CA LEU A 58 -1.72 2.06 8.66
C LEU A 58 -2.62 3.21 9.14
N LYS A 59 -3.76 2.90 9.78
CA LYS A 59 -4.73 3.92 10.25
C LYS A 59 -4.10 5.08 11.05
N PRO A 60 -3.19 4.85 12.01
CA PRO A 60 -2.56 5.94 12.75
C PRO A 60 -1.71 6.89 11.89
N LEU A 61 -1.26 6.43 10.72
CA LEU A 61 -0.40 7.21 9.81
C LEU A 61 -1.20 8.05 8.81
N LEU A 62 -2.52 7.92 8.76
CA LEU A 62 -3.34 8.59 7.75
C LEU A 62 -3.32 10.12 7.88
N ASN A 63 -2.99 10.67 9.04
CA ASN A 63 -2.80 12.13 9.17
C ASN A 63 -1.47 12.62 8.57
N ASP A 64 -0.47 11.74 8.46
CA ASP A 64 0.87 12.10 8.00
C ASP A 64 1.13 11.66 6.55
N ILE A 65 0.37 10.68 6.05
CA ILE A 65 0.56 10.05 4.74
C ILE A 65 -0.79 9.91 4.03
N ASP A 66 -0.84 10.33 2.77
CA ASP A 66 -1.98 10.07 1.89
C ASP A 66 -1.84 8.68 1.27
N ILE A 67 -2.48 7.68 1.88
CA ILE A 67 -2.44 6.29 1.41
C ILE A 67 -3.61 6.03 0.46
N HIS A 68 -3.29 5.66 -0.77
CA HIS A 68 -4.24 5.27 -1.79
C HIS A 68 -4.42 3.75 -1.76
N PHE A 69 -5.62 3.31 -1.45
CA PHE A 69 -6.02 1.92 -1.27
C PHE A 69 -6.61 1.36 -2.57
N TYR A 70 -6.08 0.20 -3.00
CA TYR A 70 -6.51 -0.50 -4.22
C TYR A 70 -6.94 -1.93 -3.88
N PRO A 71 -8.26 -2.22 -3.83
CA PRO A 71 -8.72 -3.57 -3.61
C PRO A 71 -8.43 -4.46 -4.83
N VAL A 72 -8.06 -5.72 -4.59
CA VAL A 72 -7.84 -6.76 -5.60
C VAL A 72 -8.62 -8.05 -5.27
N ALA A 73 -8.72 -8.95 -6.26
CA ALA A 73 -9.47 -10.20 -6.16
C ALA A 73 -8.59 -11.42 -6.44
N TYR A 74 -7.70 -11.77 -5.51
CA TYR A 74 -6.74 -12.87 -5.67
C TYR A 74 -7.04 -14.09 -4.81
N LEU A 75 -7.71 -13.92 -3.67
CA LEU A 75 -7.81 -15.00 -2.69
C LEU A 75 -9.03 -15.89 -2.90
N ASN A 76 -10.23 -15.32 -2.98
CA ASN A 76 -11.44 -16.13 -3.19
C ASN A 76 -12.57 -15.35 -3.86
N TRP A 77 -13.67 -16.04 -4.14
CA TRP A 77 -14.82 -15.51 -4.87
C TRP A 77 -15.47 -14.27 -4.22
N ARG A 78 -15.28 -14.05 -2.91
CA ARG A 78 -15.81 -12.88 -2.18
C ARG A 78 -14.95 -11.64 -2.40
N SER A 79 -13.68 -11.81 -2.75
CA SER A 79 -12.71 -10.71 -2.81
C SER A 79 -13.14 -9.62 -3.80
N GLY A 80 -13.50 -10.03 -5.01
CA GLY A 80 -13.96 -9.14 -6.08
C GLY A 80 -15.21 -8.36 -5.71
N PRO A 81 -16.33 -9.04 -5.39
CA PRO A 81 -17.58 -8.35 -5.08
C PRO A 81 -17.51 -7.44 -3.84
N GLN A 82 -16.77 -7.83 -2.80
CA GLN A 82 -16.58 -6.94 -1.63
C GLN A 82 -15.68 -5.75 -1.94
N GLY A 83 -14.60 -5.96 -2.72
CA GLY A 83 -13.75 -4.87 -3.17
C GLY A 83 -14.52 -3.87 -4.03
N ALA A 84 -15.40 -4.37 -4.89
CA ALA A 84 -16.26 -3.56 -5.75
C ALA A 84 -17.28 -2.76 -4.94
N GLN A 85 -17.89 -3.37 -3.91
CA GLN A 85 -18.81 -2.65 -3.03
C GLN A 85 -18.12 -1.55 -2.23
N ILE A 86 -16.88 -1.77 -1.79
CA ILE A 86 -16.09 -0.73 -1.14
C ILE A 86 -15.80 0.42 -2.13
N LEU A 87 -15.32 0.10 -3.33
CA LEU A 87 -15.02 1.12 -4.36
C LEU A 87 -16.25 1.91 -4.82
N GLY A 88 -17.39 1.25 -4.93
CA GLY A 88 -18.64 1.85 -5.41
C GLY A 88 -19.43 2.60 -4.34
N ALA A 89 -18.98 2.60 -3.09
CA ALA A 89 -19.63 3.35 -2.03
C ALA A 89 -19.42 4.85 -2.21
N ALA A 90 -20.38 5.66 -1.73
CA ALA A 90 -20.23 7.12 -1.69
C ALA A 90 -19.01 7.55 -0.86
N GLU A 91 -18.73 6.81 0.22
CA GLU A 91 -17.54 6.97 1.06
C GLU A 91 -16.78 5.64 1.15
N PRO A 92 -15.89 5.33 0.17
CA PRO A 92 -15.18 4.05 0.12
C PRO A 92 -14.36 3.74 1.39
N TRP A 93 -13.78 4.77 2.01
CA TRP A 93 -13.04 4.64 3.25
C TRP A 93 -13.92 4.20 4.43
N ARG A 94 -15.16 4.71 4.56
CA ARG A 94 -16.12 4.23 5.56
C ARG A 94 -16.58 2.81 5.28
N ALA A 95 -16.79 2.47 4.01
CA ALA A 95 -17.13 1.11 3.61
C ALA A 95 -16.01 0.12 3.97
N LEU A 96 -14.74 0.52 3.78
CA LEU A 96 -13.59 -0.25 4.22
C LEU A 96 -13.55 -0.40 5.76
N ASP A 97 -13.82 0.66 6.51
CA ASP A 97 -13.88 0.57 7.97
C ASP A 97 -14.94 -0.42 8.45
N HIS A 98 -16.14 -0.36 7.88
CA HIS A 98 -17.20 -1.32 8.18
C HIS A 98 -16.82 -2.74 7.75
N HIS A 99 -16.12 -2.91 6.63
CA HIS A 99 -15.58 -4.19 6.18
C HIS A 99 -14.62 -4.80 7.20
N ILE A 100 -13.67 -4.01 7.72
CA ILE A 100 -12.69 -4.45 8.72
C ILE A 100 -13.39 -4.91 9.99
N VAL A 101 -14.34 -4.12 10.51
CA VAL A 101 -15.13 -4.47 11.71
C VAL A 101 -15.86 -5.80 11.54
N ARG A 102 -16.37 -6.08 10.32
CA ARG A 102 -17.10 -7.31 9.99
C ARG A 102 -16.19 -8.46 9.56
N PHE A 103 -14.87 -8.28 9.52
CA PHE A 103 -13.97 -9.29 8.97
C PHE A 103 -13.95 -10.59 9.79
N SER A 104 -14.20 -10.51 11.09
CA SER A 104 -14.29 -11.66 11.99
C SER A 104 -15.60 -12.44 11.89
N ASP A 105 -16.63 -11.92 11.20
CA ASP A 105 -17.89 -12.63 10.99
C ASP A 105 -17.65 -13.87 10.11
N PRO A 106 -17.88 -15.10 10.60
CA PRO A 106 -17.58 -16.32 9.85
C PRO A 106 -18.43 -16.48 8.58
N GLY A 107 -19.64 -15.92 8.57
CA GLY A 107 -20.57 -16.05 7.45
C GLY A 107 -20.24 -15.12 6.31
N THR A 108 -19.74 -13.92 6.62
CA THR A 108 -19.51 -12.85 5.63
C THR A 108 -18.03 -12.59 5.38
N ARG A 109 -17.19 -12.72 6.41
CA ARG A 109 -15.77 -12.37 6.44
C ARG A 109 -15.55 -11.00 5.82
N GLY A 110 -16.26 -10.00 6.35
CA GLY A 110 -16.35 -8.65 5.80
C GLY A 110 -17.77 -8.25 5.43
N LEU A 111 -17.92 -7.34 4.46
CA LEU A 111 -19.24 -6.84 4.04
C LEU A 111 -20.12 -7.94 3.45
N ARG A 112 -21.43 -7.86 3.74
CA ARG A 112 -22.44 -8.55 2.92
C ARG A 112 -22.57 -7.83 1.59
N VAL A 113 -22.40 -8.58 0.52
CA VAL A 113 -22.42 -8.04 -0.83
C VAL A 113 -23.86 -7.71 -1.23
N SER A 114 -24.16 -6.43 -1.46
CA SER A 114 -25.44 -6.02 -2.05
C SER A 114 -25.40 -6.24 -3.56
N ARG A 115 -26.55 -6.60 -4.14
CA ARG A 115 -26.72 -6.75 -5.60
C ARG A 115 -27.08 -5.44 -6.32
N THR A 116 -27.20 -4.32 -5.60
CA THR A 116 -27.65 -3.02 -6.12
C THR A 116 -26.50 -2.10 -6.51
N GLY A 117 -26.66 -1.27 -7.56
CA GLY A 117 -25.69 -0.26 -8.02
C GLY A 117 -24.77 -0.69 -9.18
N ASP A 118 -23.76 0.14 -9.51
CA ASP A 118 -22.79 -0.04 -10.61
C ASP A 118 -21.72 -1.12 -10.35
N ARG A 119 -22.16 -2.26 -9.83
CA ARG A 119 -21.29 -3.38 -9.44
C ARG A 119 -20.39 -3.91 -10.57
N PRO A 120 -20.85 -4.06 -11.83
CA PRO A 120 -19.99 -4.56 -12.91
C PRO A 120 -18.79 -3.65 -13.22
N ALA A 121 -18.97 -2.34 -13.16
CA ALA A 121 -17.89 -1.38 -13.39
C ALA A 121 -16.85 -1.43 -12.27
N MET A 122 -17.31 -1.50 -11.01
CA MET A 122 -16.41 -1.58 -9.86
C MET A 122 -15.70 -2.92 -9.74
N GLU A 123 -16.38 -4.04 -10.04
CA GLU A 123 -15.72 -5.35 -10.14
C GLU A 123 -14.65 -5.33 -11.24
N SER A 124 -14.94 -4.75 -12.40
CA SER A 124 -13.94 -4.57 -13.46
C SER A 124 -12.72 -3.76 -13.01
N ALA A 125 -12.93 -2.73 -12.19
CA ALA A 125 -11.84 -1.94 -11.62
C ALA A 125 -11.00 -2.74 -10.62
N VAL A 126 -11.62 -3.57 -9.77
CA VAL A 126 -10.90 -4.49 -8.86
C VAL A 126 -10.04 -5.48 -9.65
N TRP A 127 -10.56 -6.01 -10.76
CA TRP A 127 -9.78 -6.86 -11.66
C TRP A 127 -8.63 -6.10 -12.34
N ALA A 128 -8.86 -4.85 -12.74
CA ALA A 128 -7.81 -4.00 -13.30
C ALA A 128 -6.69 -3.74 -12.29
N ASN A 129 -7.01 -3.43 -11.03
CA ASN A 129 -6.04 -3.28 -9.93
C ASN A 129 -5.13 -4.52 -9.79
N GLY A 130 -5.72 -5.72 -9.94
CA GLY A 130 -4.98 -6.98 -9.93
C GLY A 130 -4.04 -7.13 -11.13
N LYS A 131 -4.44 -6.68 -12.32
CA LYS A 131 -3.57 -6.68 -13.50
C LYS A 131 -2.38 -5.73 -13.32
N VAL A 132 -2.61 -4.54 -12.75
CA VAL A 132 -1.54 -3.57 -12.45
C VAL A 132 -0.52 -4.20 -11.51
N THR A 133 -0.99 -4.78 -10.42
CA THR A 133 -0.14 -5.39 -9.39
C THR A 133 0.71 -6.54 -9.95
N ALA A 134 0.11 -7.41 -10.77
CA ALA A 134 0.83 -8.51 -11.42
C ALA A 134 1.91 -8.01 -12.39
N ARG A 135 1.62 -6.98 -13.20
CA ARG A 135 2.57 -6.39 -14.16
C ARG A 135 3.72 -5.66 -13.49
N SER A 136 3.49 -5.11 -12.31
CA SER A 136 4.51 -4.41 -11.51
C SER A 136 5.36 -5.35 -10.65
N GLU A 137 5.26 -6.67 -10.85
CA GLU A 137 5.94 -7.71 -10.05
C GLU A 137 5.62 -7.58 -8.55
N GLY A 138 4.42 -7.09 -8.23
CA GLY A 138 3.94 -6.92 -6.86
C GLY A 138 3.59 -8.27 -6.24
N ALA A 139 4.37 -8.69 -5.24
CA ALA A 139 4.00 -9.83 -4.40
C ALA A 139 2.72 -9.52 -3.59
N THR A 140 1.78 -10.46 -3.58
CA THR A 140 0.44 -10.42 -2.95
C THR A 140 0.46 -10.32 -1.41
N SER A 141 1.62 -10.14 -0.78
CA SER A 141 1.79 -10.21 0.67
C SER A 141 1.87 -8.80 1.31
N PRO A 142 0.97 -8.47 2.26
CA PRO A 142 0.91 -7.18 2.98
C PRO A 142 2.21 -6.77 3.67
N LEU A 143 3.07 -7.74 4.03
CA LEU A 143 4.42 -7.50 4.57
C LEU A 143 5.34 -6.76 3.59
N ALA A 144 5.15 -6.92 2.29
CA ALA A 144 5.88 -6.18 1.26
C ALA A 144 5.45 -4.70 1.23
N SER A 145 4.14 -4.44 1.32
CA SER A 145 3.57 -3.10 1.31
C SER A 145 3.97 -2.25 2.53
N LEU A 146 4.09 -2.85 3.74
CA LEU A 146 4.56 -2.13 4.93
C LEU A 146 6.04 -1.72 4.83
N ARG A 147 6.91 -2.55 4.23
CA ARG A 147 8.31 -2.17 4.01
C ARG A 147 8.42 -1.01 3.02
N ALA A 148 7.51 -0.89 2.06
CA ALA A 148 7.42 0.24 1.14
C ALA A 148 6.98 1.51 1.87
N ALA A 149 5.90 1.46 2.65
CA ALA A 149 5.48 2.58 3.49
C ALA A 149 6.60 3.01 4.43
N ARG A 150 7.33 2.06 5.04
CA ARG A 150 8.47 2.33 5.93
C ARG A 150 9.71 2.85 5.19
N THR A 151 9.98 2.41 3.96
CA THR A 151 11.13 2.87 3.16
C THR A 151 10.85 4.21 2.50
N ALA A 152 9.62 4.44 2.03
CA ALA A 152 9.13 5.74 1.60
C ALA A 152 9.12 6.71 2.78
N MET A 153 8.61 6.32 3.95
CA MET A 153 8.72 7.08 5.20
C MET A 153 10.18 7.35 5.57
N CYS A 154 11.08 6.37 5.52
CA CYS A 154 12.49 6.59 5.81
C CYS A 154 13.18 7.50 4.79
N ARG A 155 12.67 7.62 3.56
CA ARG A 155 13.18 8.57 2.54
C ARG A 155 12.57 9.97 2.71
N LEU A 156 11.30 10.05 3.07
CA LEU A 156 10.57 11.29 3.34
C LEU A 156 10.99 11.94 4.66
N MET A 157 11.18 11.14 5.72
CA MET A 157 11.77 11.56 7.00
C MET A 157 13.31 11.60 6.96
N GLY A 158 13.93 11.33 5.81
CA GLY A 158 15.34 10.96 5.65
C GLY A 158 16.27 11.98 5.01
N ARG A 159 16.00 13.29 5.10
CA ARG A 159 17.04 14.32 4.91
C ARG A 159 17.51 14.89 6.26
N SER A 160 18.02 14.02 7.14
CA SER A 160 18.95 14.46 8.20
C SER A 160 19.61 13.25 8.89
N ARG A 161 20.60 12.63 8.25
CA ARG A 161 21.80 12.23 8.99
C ARG A 161 22.89 13.19 8.57
N ARG A 162 23.10 14.20 9.41
CA ARG A 162 24.30 15.02 9.42
C ARG A 162 25.53 14.12 9.26
N LYS A 163 26.49 14.64 8.50
CA LYS A 163 27.91 14.27 8.53
C LYS A 163 28.37 14.06 9.97
N THR A 164 28.40 12.83 10.45
CA THR A 164 29.23 12.40 11.59
C THR A 164 29.60 10.94 11.41
N SER A 165 30.45 10.66 10.42
CA SER A 165 31.42 9.57 10.50
C SER A 165 32.56 9.85 9.52
N GLY A 166 33.20 11.00 9.72
CA GLY A 166 34.59 11.16 9.32
C GLY A 166 35.43 10.31 10.27
N ARG A 167 35.69 9.05 9.89
CA ARG A 167 36.94 8.37 10.20
C ARG A 167 37.14 7.26 9.20
N CYS A 168 37.67 7.68 8.04
CA CYS A 168 38.60 6.86 7.28
C CYS A 168 39.59 6.23 8.26
N SER A 169 39.71 4.91 8.18
CA SER A 169 40.90 4.19 8.61
C SER A 169 42.12 4.76 7.90
N GLY A 170 42.80 5.70 8.55
CA GLY A 170 44.11 6.21 8.16
C GLY A 170 45.07 5.97 9.30
N ARG A 171 46.02 5.05 9.10
CA ARG A 171 47.20 4.87 9.96
C ARG A 171 47.90 6.23 10.11
N ALA A 172 47.93 6.79 11.31
CA ALA A 172 48.87 7.85 11.67
C ALA A 172 50.05 7.21 12.42
N ARG A 173 51.25 7.32 11.84
CA ARG A 173 52.53 7.01 12.50
C ARG A 173 52.72 7.96 13.69
N ALA A 174 53.26 7.42 14.79
CA ALA A 174 53.66 8.20 15.95
C ALA A 174 54.84 9.14 15.63
N PRO A 175 54.91 10.35 16.22
CA PRO A 175 56.08 11.21 16.11
C PRO A 175 57.11 10.85 17.19
N THR A 176 58.30 10.43 16.76
CA THR A 176 59.48 10.37 17.63
C THR A 176 60.08 11.77 17.74
N THR A 177 60.06 12.30 18.96
CA THR A 177 60.73 13.54 19.37
C THR A 177 62.24 13.40 19.22
N ARG A 178 62.86 14.31 18.46
CA ARG A 178 64.27 14.66 18.60
C ARG A 178 64.45 15.52 19.85
N ARG A 179 65.32 15.09 20.75
CA ARG A 179 66.24 15.91 21.53
C ARG A 179 67.53 15.14 21.67
#